data_AF-D8PET4-F1
#
_entry.id   AF-D8PET4-F1
#
_cell.length_a   1.000
_cell.length_b   1.000
_cell.length_c   1.000
_cell.angle_alpha   90.00
_cell.angle_beta   90.00
_cell.angle_gamma   90.00
#
_symmetry.space_group_name_H-M   'P 1'
#
loop_
_entity.id
_entity.type
_entity.pdbx_description
1 polymer ?
#
loop_
_entity_poly.entity_id
_entity_poly.type
_entity_poly.pdbx_seq_one_letter_code
_entity_poly.pdbx_strand_id
1 'polypeptide(L)'
;MGESRTGRALTIGDVAALREKTEAVSQILGSCLRTYIDTLKPLLAPRRLLGRHVGSREDVNGSDLALTRLKDLYREGSHTPFGLPLEFPDTTLAQLDSQPVIYRWEYTYTAKSERDSRALTITSPVQWVLSYESGLTLSQVYSMLESRMERRTEALRQFVISALVMQLLIKSQPSLVQLLAALRYQVDVKPLPGLGAVPFVTITAPLTSFRPADELLLMATRFSGVPAFVELISPESIENFDDPLRTQLQQTLA
;
A
#
# COMPACT_ATOMS: atom_id res chain seq x y z
N MET A 1 13.41 5.59 -8.32
CA MET A 1 13.83 5.42 -6.92
C MET A 1 15.16 6.13 -6.78
N GLY A 2 15.18 7.33 -6.17
CA GLY A 2 16.35 8.19 -6.14
C GLY A 2 17.22 7.89 -4.93
N GLU A 3 18.52 7.72 -5.16
CA GLU A 3 19.54 7.90 -4.12
C GLU A 3 19.43 9.33 -3.55
N SER A 4 19.85 9.51 -2.30
CA SER A 4 19.86 10.80 -1.59
C SER A 4 20.43 11.91 -2.50
N ARG A 5 19.59 12.83 -2.97
CA ARG A 5 20.01 14.01 -3.75
C ARG A 5 20.56 15.14 -2.87
N THR A 6 20.61 14.94 -1.56
CA THR A 6 21.35 15.84 -0.67
C THR A 6 22.81 15.42 -0.70
N GLY A 7 23.67 16.24 -1.32
CA GLY A 7 25.12 16.00 -1.45
C GLY A 7 25.91 15.98 -0.12
N ARG A 8 25.25 15.74 1.01
CA ARG A 8 25.83 15.63 2.35
C ARG A 8 25.67 14.20 2.85
N ALA A 9 26.80 13.55 3.15
CA ALA A 9 26.80 12.25 3.81
C ALA A 9 26.11 12.39 5.19
N LEU A 10 25.02 11.63 5.39
CA LEU A 10 24.31 11.60 6.67
C LEU A 10 25.15 10.86 7.70
N THR A 11 25.16 11.34 8.95
CA THR A 11 25.73 10.61 10.08
C THR A 11 24.66 9.74 10.75
N ILE A 12 25.07 8.80 11.61
CA ILE A 12 24.11 8.00 12.40
C ILE A 12 23.23 8.87 13.32
N GLY A 13 23.77 9.98 13.82
CA GLY A 13 23.03 10.96 14.61
C GLY A 13 21.97 11.69 13.79
N ASP A 14 22.31 12.06 12.55
CA ASP A 14 21.35 12.68 11.62
C ASP A 14 20.21 11.72 11.28
N VAL A 15 20.52 10.43 11.06
CA VAL A 15 19.52 9.38 10.81
C VAL A 15 18.57 9.23 12.00
N ALA A 16 19.09 9.22 13.23
CA ALA A 16 18.26 9.13 14.43
C ALA A 16 17.28 10.31 14.55
N ALA A 17 17.78 11.54 14.37
CA ALA A 17 16.96 12.75 14.43
C ALA A 17 15.91 12.81 13.30
N LEU A 18 16.28 12.41 12.08
CA LEU A 18 15.35 12.33 10.95
C LEU A 18 14.29 11.26 11.15
N ARG A 19 14.62 10.13 11.77
CA ARG A 19 13.66 9.05 12.06
C ARG A 19 12.56 9.51 13.00
N GLU A 20 12.90 10.23 14.07
CA GLU A 20 11.91 10.78 15.01
C GLU A 20 10.94 11.75 14.30
N LYS A 21 11.48 12.68 13.51
CA LYS A 21 10.66 13.60 12.72
C LYS A 21 9.81 12.88 11.68
N THR A 22 10.38 11.87 11.02
CA THR A 22 9.67 11.06 10.02
C THR A 22 8.48 10.34 10.65
N GLU A 23 8.64 9.76 11.84
CA GLU A 23 7.55 9.09 12.54
C GLU A 23 6.42 10.07 12.87
N ALA A 24 6.75 11.25 13.42
CA ALA A 24 5.77 12.28 13.75
C ALA A 24 4.97 12.73 12.51
N VAL A 25 5.65 13.02 11.39
CA VAL A 25 5.00 13.42 10.13
C VAL A 25 4.15 12.27 9.57
N SER A 26 4.69 11.05 9.59
CA SER A 26 3.99 9.86 9.10
C SER A 26 2.72 9.56 9.89
N GLN A 27 2.74 9.78 11.21
CA GLN A 27 1.57 9.63 12.06
C GLN A 27 0.48 10.64 11.72
N ILE A 28 0.85 11.91 11.47
CA ILE A 28 -0.10 12.95 11.05
C ILE A 28 -0.76 12.56 9.72
N LEU A 29 0.05 12.25 8.70
CA LEU A 29 -0.45 11.87 7.37
C LEU A 29 -1.34 10.62 7.45
N GLY A 30 -0.90 9.59 8.16
CA GLY A 30 -1.68 8.37 8.36
C GLY A 30 -3.00 8.62 9.09
N SER A 31 -3.03 9.51 10.07
CA SER A 31 -4.25 9.88 10.81
C SER A 31 -5.25 10.63 9.92
N CYS A 32 -4.77 11.61 9.15
CA CYS A 32 -5.59 12.31 8.15
C CYS A 32 -6.18 11.33 7.13
N LEU A 33 -5.34 10.46 6.56
CA LEU A 33 -5.79 9.47 5.58
C LEU A 33 -6.85 8.53 6.17
N ARG A 34 -6.65 8.00 7.38
CA ARG A 34 -7.66 7.16 8.05
C ARG A 34 -8.98 7.89 8.21
N THR A 35 -8.94 9.15 8.63
CA THR A 35 -10.16 9.96 8.81
C THR A 35 -10.92 10.12 7.49
N TYR A 36 -10.21 10.31 6.37
CA TYR A 36 -10.82 10.39 5.05
C TYR A 36 -11.40 9.06 4.60
N ILE A 37 -10.64 7.96 4.72
CA ILE A 37 -11.13 6.62 4.38
C ILE A 37 -12.33 6.23 5.26
N ASP A 38 -12.32 6.61 6.54
CA ASP A 38 -13.41 6.37 7.47
C ASP A 38 -14.69 7.11 7.05
N THR A 39 -14.54 8.35 6.58
CA THR A 39 -15.65 9.14 6.03
C THR A 39 -16.18 8.53 4.72
N LEU A 40 -15.29 7.93 3.92
CA LEU A 40 -15.60 7.38 2.60
C LEU A 40 -16.04 5.90 2.64
N LYS A 41 -16.08 5.24 3.82
CA LYS A 41 -16.49 3.83 3.96
C LYS A 41 -17.75 3.45 3.19
N PRO A 42 -18.85 4.25 3.23
CA PRO A 42 -20.07 3.87 2.53
C PRO A 42 -19.89 3.80 1.00
N LEU A 43 -18.96 4.56 0.44
CA LEU A 43 -18.63 4.56 -1.00
C LEU A 43 -17.68 3.42 -1.36
N LEU A 44 -16.87 2.97 -0.40
CA LEU A 44 -15.92 1.87 -0.51
C LEU A 44 -16.53 0.50 -0.17
N ALA A 45 -17.84 0.38 0.03
CA ALA A 45 -18.44 -0.90 0.38
C ALA A 45 -18.49 -1.87 -0.83
N PRO A 46 -18.02 -3.14 -0.70
CA PRO A 46 -18.00 -4.12 -1.81
C PRO A 46 -19.35 -4.33 -2.50
N ARG A 47 -20.44 -4.23 -1.72
CA ARG A 47 -21.82 -4.37 -2.20
C ARG A 47 -22.18 -3.39 -3.31
N ARG A 48 -21.50 -2.24 -3.41
CA ARG A 48 -21.73 -1.26 -4.47
C ARG A 48 -21.22 -1.71 -5.84
N LEU A 49 -20.33 -2.71 -5.87
CA LEU A 49 -19.79 -3.28 -7.09
C LEU A 49 -20.39 -4.65 -7.36
N LEU A 50 -20.45 -5.50 -6.35
CA LEU A 50 -20.80 -6.91 -6.49
C LEU A 50 -22.27 -7.23 -6.14
N GLY A 51 -23.02 -6.28 -5.57
CA GLY A 51 -24.45 -6.44 -5.27
C GLY A 51 -24.77 -7.74 -4.52
N ARG A 52 -25.67 -8.53 -5.09
CA ARG A 52 -26.10 -9.84 -4.56
C ARG A 52 -24.97 -10.85 -4.31
N HIS A 53 -23.86 -10.75 -5.02
CA HIS A 53 -22.75 -11.72 -4.93
C HIS A 53 -21.98 -11.63 -3.60
N VAL A 54 -22.14 -10.53 -2.86
CA VAL A 54 -21.60 -10.36 -1.50
C VAL A 54 -22.72 -10.42 -0.44
N GLY A 55 -23.86 -11.05 -0.76
CA GLY A 55 -24.99 -11.21 0.16
C GLY A 55 -25.88 -9.98 0.32
N SER A 56 -25.75 -8.97 -0.55
CA SER A 56 -26.68 -7.83 -0.57
C SER A 56 -28.05 -8.24 -1.10
N ARG A 57 -29.12 -7.62 -0.59
CA ARG A 57 -30.47 -7.77 -1.16
C ARG A 57 -30.67 -6.93 -2.42
N GLU A 58 -29.81 -5.93 -2.62
CA GLU A 58 -29.84 -5.03 -3.76
C GLU A 58 -29.11 -5.65 -4.94
N ASP A 59 -29.79 -5.69 -6.09
CA ASP A 59 -29.15 -6.01 -7.35
C ASP A 59 -28.50 -4.73 -7.91
N VAL A 60 -27.22 -4.84 -8.27
CA VAL A 60 -26.44 -3.73 -8.80
C VAL A 60 -26.20 -3.99 -10.27
N ASN A 61 -26.56 -3.02 -11.10
CA ASN A 61 -26.33 -3.11 -12.55
C ASN A 61 -24.83 -3.33 -12.82
N GLY A 62 -24.52 -4.40 -13.58
CA GLY A 62 -23.15 -4.77 -13.92
C GLY A 62 -22.44 -5.63 -12.88
N SER A 63 -23.12 -6.07 -11.81
CA SER A 63 -22.54 -6.96 -10.78
C SER A 63 -22.00 -8.27 -11.33
N ASP A 64 -22.69 -8.89 -12.30
CA ASP A 64 -22.25 -10.12 -12.97
C ASP A 64 -20.98 -9.92 -13.82
N LEU A 65 -20.87 -8.77 -14.50
CA LEU A 65 -19.68 -8.40 -15.26
C LEU A 65 -18.49 -8.13 -14.32
N ALA A 66 -18.73 -7.44 -13.20
CA ALA A 66 -17.73 -7.20 -12.18
C ALA A 66 -17.23 -8.52 -11.56
N LEU A 67 -18.12 -9.47 -11.27
CA LEU A 67 -17.76 -10.79 -10.78
C LEU A 67 -16.91 -11.56 -11.82
N THR A 68 -17.31 -11.53 -13.09
CA THR A 68 -16.54 -12.16 -14.18
C THR A 68 -15.12 -11.59 -14.23
N ARG A 69 -15.01 -10.25 -14.17
CA ARG A 69 -13.71 -9.58 -14.16
C ARG A 69 -12.86 -9.92 -12.94
N LEU A 70 -13.49 -10.05 -11.77
CA LEU A 70 -12.81 -10.48 -10.54
C LEU A 70 -12.26 -11.90 -10.68
N LYS A 71 -13.04 -12.84 -11.23
CA LYS A 71 -12.60 -14.23 -11.45
C LYS A 71 -11.42 -14.31 -12.41
N ASP A 72 -11.42 -13.49 -13.47
CA ASP A 72 -10.31 -13.43 -14.42
C ASP A 72 -9.03 -12.87 -13.77
N LEU A 73 -9.13 -11.75 -13.05
CA LEU A 73 -7.98 -11.17 -12.33
C LEU A 73 -7.43 -12.13 -11.26
N TYR A 74 -8.31 -12.86 -10.59
CA TYR A 74 -7.90 -13.89 -9.63
C TYR A 74 -7.10 -14.98 -10.33
N ARG A 75 -7.59 -15.53 -11.44
CA ARG A 75 -6.89 -16.56 -12.22
C ARG A 75 -5.52 -16.10 -12.70
N GLU A 76 -5.39 -14.83 -13.11
CA GLU A 76 -4.13 -14.25 -13.59
C GLU A 76 -3.09 -14.05 -12.47
N GLY A 77 -3.52 -13.67 -11.27
CA GLY A 77 -2.62 -13.25 -10.19
C GLY A 77 -2.46 -14.21 -9.01
N SER A 78 -3.36 -15.17 -8.83
CA SER A 78 -3.42 -16.00 -7.61
C SER A 78 -2.39 -17.14 -7.58
N HIS A 79 -1.90 -17.59 -8.74
CA HIS A 79 -0.97 -18.71 -8.79
C HIS A 79 0.46 -18.34 -8.41
N THR A 80 1.08 -17.35 -9.06
CA THR A 80 2.46 -16.95 -8.75
C THR A 80 2.47 -15.52 -8.21
N PRO A 81 3.00 -15.26 -7.01
CA PRO A 81 3.78 -16.14 -6.12
C PRO A 81 2.94 -16.90 -5.08
N PHE A 82 1.63 -16.67 -5.00
CA PHE A 82 0.83 -17.10 -3.85
C PHE A 82 0.49 -18.60 -3.80
N GLY A 83 0.75 -19.33 -4.88
CA GLY A 83 0.45 -20.75 -5.11
C GLY A 83 -0.99 -21.13 -4.81
N LEU A 84 -1.96 -20.24 -5.04
CA LEU A 84 -3.36 -20.50 -4.77
C LEU A 84 -4.00 -21.29 -5.93
N PRO A 85 -5.04 -22.11 -5.66
CA PRO A 85 -5.84 -22.71 -6.72
C PRO A 85 -6.41 -21.65 -7.67
N LEU A 86 -6.50 -21.98 -8.97
CA LEU A 86 -7.04 -21.08 -9.99
C LEU A 86 -8.57 -20.95 -9.94
N GLU A 87 -9.23 -21.92 -9.32
CA GLU A 87 -10.69 -21.92 -9.11
C GLU A 87 -11.06 -20.85 -8.09
N PHE A 88 -12.00 -19.99 -8.48
CA PHE A 88 -12.49 -18.92 -7.61
C PHE A 88 -13.47 -19.49 -6.58
N PRO A 89 -13.27 -19.23 -5.27
CA PRO A 89 -14.19 -19.69 -4.23
C PRO A 89 -15.46 -18.82 -4.14
N ASP A 90 -16.59 -19.31 -4.63
CA ASP A 90 -17.83 -18.51 -4.60
C ASP A 90 -18.29 -18.16 -3.17
N THR A 91 -17.92 -18.95 -2.15
CA THR A 91 -18.27 -18.72 -0.73
C THR A 91 -17.48 -17.59 -0.07
N THR A 92 -16.30 -17.23 -0.59
CA THR A 92 -15.41 -16.26 0.03
C THR A 92 -15.95 -14.82 -0.09
N LEU A 93 -16.75 -14.53 -1.12
CA LEU A 93 -17.36 -13.21 -1.31
C LEU A 93 -18.42 -12.89 -0.25
N ALA A 94 -19.15 -13.89 0.24
CA ALA A 94 -20.13 -13.71 1.30
C ALA A 94 -19.47 -13.39 2.67
N GLN A 95 -18.19 -13.73 2.81
CA GLN A 95 -17.39 -13.49 4.02
C GLN A 95 -16.52 -12.22 3.91
N LEU A 96 -16.60 -11.52 2.78
CA LEU A 96 -15.80 -10.33 2.55
C LEU A 96 -16.20 -9.22 3.53
N ASP A 97 -15.25 -8.77 4.33
CA ASP A 97 -15.45 -7.62 5.19
C ASP A 97 -15.74 -6.37 4.33
N SER A 98 -16.64 -5.53 4.82
CA SER A 98 -16.97 -4.25 4.20
C SER A 98 -16.13 -3.09 4.72
N GLN A 99 -15.33 -3.32 5.76
CA GLN A 99 -14.49 -2.33 6.41
C GLN A 99 -13.20 -2.12 5.61
N PRO A 100 -13.02 -0.96 4.94
CA PRO A 100 -11.75 -0.64 4.32
C PRO A 100 -10.69 -0.42 5.39
N VAL A 101 -9.47 -0.88 5.10
CA VAL A 101 -8.31 -0.80 5.97
C VAL A 101 -7.10 -0.33 5.17
N ILE A 102 -6.22 0.42 5.83
CA ILE A 102 -4.96 0.87 5.24
C ILE A 102 -3.78 0.18 5.92
N TYR A 103 -2.91 -0.42 5.12
CA TYR A 103 -1.66 -1.03 5.56
C TYR A 103 -0.49 -0.13 5.16
N ARG A 104 0.59 -0.13 5.95
CA ARG A 104 1.84 0.53 5.52
C ARG A 104 2.38 -0.18 4.29
N TRP A 105 2.83 0.58 3.31
CA TRP A 105 3.48 0.00 2.14
C TRP A 105 4.89 -0.50 2.52
N GLU A 106 5.18 -1.76 2.20
CA GLU A 106 6.39 -2.47 2.59
C GLU A 106 6.99 -3.25 1.42
N TYR A 107 8.32 -3.38 1.42
CA TYR A 107 9.05 -4.14 0.41
C TYR A 107 10.39 -4.67 0.96
N THR A 108 10.88 -5.75 0.36
CA THR A 108 12.20 -6.32 0.70
C THR A 108 13.31 -5.59 -0.06
N TYR A 109 14.38 -5.20 0.63
CA TYR A 109 15.58 -4.60 0.06
C TYR A 109 16.84 -5.31 0.57
N THR A 110 17.79 -5.59 -0.32
CA THR A 110 19.08 -6.17 0.08
C THR A 110 20.12 -5.06 0.18
N ALA A 111 20.45 -4.66 1.41
CA ALA A 111 21.52 -3.70 1.68
C ALA A 111 22.88 -4.41 1.62
N LYS A 112 23.86 -3.79 0.95
CA LYS A 112 25.19 -4.34 0.71
C LYS A 112 26.28 -3.38 1.19
N SER A 113 27.30 -3.96 1.80
CA SER A 113 28.59 -3.32 2.10
C SER A 113 29.71 -4.22 1.57
N GLU A 114 30.96 -3.77 1.65
CA GLU A 114 32.13 -4.57 1.24
C GLU A 114 32.21 -5.94 1.94
N ARG A 115 31.62 -6.09 3.13
CA ARG A 115 31.77 -7.28 3.99
C ARG A 115 30.47 -7.98 4.36
N ASP A 116 29.32 -7.39 4.08
CA ASP A 116 28.03 -7.88 4.54
C ASP A 116 26.93 -7.56 3.53
N SER A 117 25.97 -8.47 3.40
CA SER A 117 24.78 -8.33 2.57
C SER A 117 23.60 -8.89 3.34
N ARG A 118 22.60 -8.03 3.60
CA ARG A 118 21.43 -8.41 4.41
C ARG A 118 20.13 -7.96 3.77
N ALA A 119 19.15 -8.87 3.73
CA ALA A 119 17.78 -8.54 3.35
C ALA A 119 17.09 -7.82 4.52
N LEU A 120 16.47 -6.68 4.22
CA LEU A 120 15.78 -5.80 5.15
C LEU A 120 14.35 -5.57 4.66
N THR A 121 13.39 -5.55 5.58
CA THR A 121 12.04 -5.05 5.29
C THR A 121 12.05 -3.52 5.37
N ILE A 122 11.72 -2.86 4.28
CA ILE A 122 11.63 -1.41 4.22
C ILE A 122 10.16 -0.99 4.24
N THR A 123 9.82 -0.06 5.12
CA THR A 123 8.48 0.52 5.25
C THR A 123 8.49 1.97 4.75
N SER A 124 7.56 2.33 3.86
CA SER A 124 7.40 3.73 3.46
C SER A 124 6.58 4.52 4.51
N PRO A 125 7.03 5.71 4.92
CA PRO A 125 6.29 6.58 5.82
C PRO A 125 5.17 7.37 5.13
N VAL A 126 5.13 7.38 3.80
CA VAL A 126 4.24 8.23 2.97
C VAL A 126 3.39 7.43 1.98
N GLN A 127 3.47 6.10 2.02
CA GLN A 127 2.68 5.21 1.16
C GLN A 127 1.93 4.16 1.96
N TRP A 128 0.69 3.91 1.53
CA TRP A 128 -0.20 2.91 2.10
C TRP A 128 -0.82 2.05 1.01
N VAL A 129 -1.27 0.86 1.41
CA VAL A 129 -2.09 -0.02 0.59
C VAL A 129 -3.49 -0.02 1.16
N LEU A 130 -4.49 0.29 0.32
CA LEU A 130 -5.90 0.23 0.66
C LEU A 130 -6.47 -1.13 0.24
N SER A 131 -7.15 -1.80 1.17
CA SER A 131 -7.82 -3.08 0.91
C SER A 131 -8.97 -3.27 1.92
N TYR A 132 -9.58 -4.46 1.93
CA TYR A 132 -10.45 -4.92 3.01
C TYR A 132 -9.68 -5.83 3.97
N GLU A 133 -10.18 -5.91 5.20
CA GLU A 133 -9.58 -6.77 6.20
C GLU A 133 -9.61 -8.24 5.76
N SER A 134 -8.48 -8.92 5.96
CA SER A 134 -8.27 -10.32 5.58
C SER A 134 -7.59 -11.15 6.67
N GLY A 135 -7.33 -10.54 7.84
CA GLY A 135 -6.56 -11.15 8.92
C GLY A 135 -5.05 -11.27 8.66
N LEU A 136 -4.54 -10.69 7.57
CA LEU A 136 -3.12 -10.67 7.20
C LEU A 136 -2.60 -9.25 6.99
N THR A 137 -1.35 -9.02 7.39
CA THR A 137 -0.56 -7.83 6.99
C THR A 137 0.34 -8.13 5.78
N LEU A 138 0.82 -7.09 5.09
CA LEU A 138 1.78 -7.25 3.99
C LEU A 138 3.05 -7.98 4.42
N SER A 139 3.65 -7.60 5.56
CA SER A 139 4.79 -8.31 6.15
C SER A 139 4.55 -9.80 6.39
N GLN A 140 3.36 -10.18 6.87
CA GLN A 140 3.00 -11.59 7.06
C GLN A 140 2.89 -12.31 5.71
N VAL A 141 2.31 -11.66 4.69
CA VAL A 141 2.23 -12.20 3.33
C VAL A 141 3.63 -12.43 2.77
N TYR A 142 4.52 -11.43 2.81
CA TYR A 142 5.91 -11.60 2.37
C TYR A 142 6.61 -12.73 3.13
N SER A 143 6.42 -12.80 4.45
CA SER A 143 7.02 -13.85 5.28
C SER A 143 6.54 -15.25 4.88
N MET A 144 5.26 -15.41 4.52
CA MET A 144 4.74 -16.70 4.01
C MET A 144 5.28 -17.04 2.62
N LEU A 145 5.39 -16.06 1.74
CA LEU A 145 5.95 -16.27 0.38
C LEU A 145 7.44 -16.62 0.42
N GLU A 146 8.17 -16.05 1.37
CA GLU A 146 9.59 -16.35 1.63
C GLU A 146 9.78 -17.61 2.49
N SER A 147 8.71 -18.37 2.79
CA SER A 147 8.72 -19.58 3.63
C SER A 147 9.27 -19.37 5.05
N ARG A 148 9.19 -18.14 5.57
CA ARG A 148 9.56 -17.77 6.95
C ARG A 148 8.40 -17.92 7.95
N MET A 149 7.19 -18.18 7.45
CA MET A 149 5.96 -18.34 8.22
C MET A 149 5.13 -19.48 7.63
N GLU A 150 4.39 -20.20 8.48
CA GLU A 150 3.43 -21.21 8.04
C GLU A 150 2.37 -20.60 7.12
N ARG A 151 2.10 -21.31 6.03
CA ARG A 151 1.23 -20.83 4.97
C ARG A 151 -0.24 -21.02 5.32
N ARG A 152 -0.94 -19.91 5.53
CA ARG A 152 -2.39 -19.88 5.77
C ARG A 152 -3.14 -19.66 4.46
N THR A 153 -3.36 -20.72 3.69
CA THR A 153 -3.90 -20.66 2.32
C THR A 153 -5.22 -19.90 2.20
N GLU A 154 -6.18 -20.12 3.11
CA GLU A 154 -7.48 -19.42 3.03
C GLU A 154 -7.34 -17.93 3.36
N ALA A 155 -6.52 -17.57 4.35
CA ALA A 155 -6.26 -16.17 4.67
C ALA A 155 -5.52 -15.46 3.52
N LEU A 156 -4.56 -16.13 2.88
CA LEU A 156 -3.87 -15.61 1.69
C LEU A 156 -4.84 -15.41 0.53
N ARG A 157 -5.77 -16.36 0.35
CA ARG A 157 -6.81 -16.26 -0.66
C ARG A 157 -7.72 -15.07 -0.41
N GLN A 158 -8.18 -14.89 0.83
CA GLN A 158 -8.97 -13.74 1.24
C GLN A 158 -8.20 -12.43 1.02
N PHE A 159 -6.92 -12.38 1.36
CA PHE A 159 -6.06 -11.21 1.14
C PHE A 159 -6.00 -10.80 -0.35
N VAL A 160 -5.80 -11.76 -1.26
CA VAL A 160 -5.78 -11.50 -2.71
C VAL A 160 -7.16 -11.03 -3.19
N ILE A 161 -8.23 -11.72 -2.79
CA ILE A 161 -9.60 -11.36 -3.20
C ILE A 161 -9.95 -9.95 -2.70
N SER A 162 -9.68 -9.63 -1.44
CA SER A 162 -9.89 -8.29 -0.87
C SER A 162 -9.19 -7.20 -1.67
N ALA A 163 -7.93 -7.42 -2.06
CA ALA A 163 -7.16 -6.47 -2.86
C ALA A 163 -7.77 -6.28 -4.26
N LEU A 164 -8.17 -7.36 -4.93
CA LEU A 164 -8.79 -7.32 -6.26
C LEU A 164 -10.16 -6.64 -6.24
N VAL A 165 -10.99 -6.89 -5.23
CA VAL A 165 -12.29 -6.22 -5.09
C VAL A 165 -12.09 -4.72 -4.86
N MET A 166 -11.17 -4.33 -3.97
CA MET A 166 -10.83 -2.93 -3.75
C MET A 166 -10.35 -2.24 -5.03
N GLN A 167 -9.49 -2.92 -5.79
CA GLN A 167 -8.98 -2.43 -7.07
C GLN A 167 -10.09 -2.20 -8.10
N LEU A 168 -11.02 -3.15 -8.26
CA LEU A 168 -12.15 -3.01 -9.15
C LEU A 168 -13.08 -1.88 -8.71
N LEU A 169 -13.33 -1.75 -7.40
CA LEU A 169 -14.17 -0.69 -6.86
C LEU A 169 -13.56 0.69 -7.15
N ILE A 170 -12.28 0.89 -6.86
CA ILE A 170 -11.59 2.16 -7.14
C ILE A 170 -11.60 2.49 -8.63
N LYS A 171 -11.36 1.50 -9.51
CA LYS A 171 -11.44 1.71 -10.96
C LYS A 171 -12.84 2.09 -11.45
N SER A 172 -13.89 1.60 -10.78
CA SER A 172 -15.27 1.96 -11.10
C SER A 172 -15.68 3.35 -10.60
N GLN A 173 -14.87 3.98 -9.74
CA GLN A 173 -15.19 5.27 -9.11
C GLN A 173 -14.09 6.35 -9.33
N PRO A 174 -13.92 6.86 -10.56
CA PRO A 174 -12.92 7.89 -10.85
C PRO A 174 -13.05 9.16 -9.98
N SER A 175 -14.28 9.54 -9.62
CA SER A 175 -14.55 10.70 -8.76
C SER A 175 -13.96 10.54 -7.35
N LEU A 176 -13.87 9.31 -6.84
CA LEU A 176 -13.25 9.04 -5.55
C LEU A 176 -11.74 9.24 -5.60
N VAL A 177 -11.11 8.84 -6.71
CA VAL A 177 -9.68 9.09 -6.97
C VAL A 177 -9.42 10.60 -7.07
N GLN A 178 -10.29 11.34 -7.77
CA GLN A 178 -10.19 12.80 -7.88
C GLN A 178 -10.35 13.49 -6.52
N LEU A 179 -11.29 13.02 -5.67
CA LEU A 179 -11.49 13.54 -4.33
C LEU A 179 -10.24 13.33 -3.45
N LEU A 180 -9.67 12.13 -3.46
CA LEU A 180 -8.44 11.85 -2.70
C LEU A 180 -7.26 12.68 -3.24
N ALA A 181 -7.14 12.87 -4.55
CA ALA A 181 -6.14 13.75 -5.15
C ALA A 181 -6.35 15.21 -4.73
N ALA A 182 -7.60 15.68 -4.65
CA ALA A 182 -7.93 16.99 -4.11
C ALA A 182 -7.60 17.10 -2.60
N LEU A 183 -7.55 15.98 -1.87
CA LEU A 183 -7.02 15.90 -0.49
C LEU A 183 -5.50 15.67 -0.45
N ARG A 184 -4.82 15.80 -1.60
CA ARG A 184 -3.36 15.66 -1.79
C ARG A 184 -2.85 14.22 -1.66
N TYR A 185 -3.75 13.23 -1.67
CA TYR A 185 -3.41 11.82 -1.69
C TYR A 185 -3.56 11.24 -3.10
N GLN A 186 -2.44 10.83 -3.70
CA GLN A 186 -2.45 10.19 -5.01
C GLN A 186 -2.81 8.71 -4.88
N VAL A 187 -3.79 8.26 -5.67
CA VAL A 187 -4.22 6.86 -5.71
C VAL A 187 -3.76 6.23 -7.01
N ASP A 188 -2.98 5.16 -6.89
CA ASP A 188 -2.54 4.34 -8.02
C ASP A 188 -3.05 2.91 -7.88
N VAL A 189 -3.11 2.22 -9.01
CA VAL A 189 -3.35 0.78 -9.06
C VAL A 189 -2.14 0.10 -9.71
N LYS A 190 -1.36 -0.63 -8.93
CA LYS A 190 -0.11 -1.24 -9.39
C LYS A 190 0.23 -2.54 -8.66
N PRO A 191 0.96 -3.48 -9.30
CA PRO A 191 1.50 -4.62 -8.59
C PRO A 191 2.52 -4.17 -7.53
N LEU A 192 2.59 -4.93 -6.44
CA LEU A 192 3.57 -4.71 -5.38
C LEU A 192 4.82 -5.57 -5.62
N PRO A 193 6.03 -5.05 -5.33
CA PRO A 193 7.26 -5.82 -5.50
C PRO A 193 7.19 -7.16 -4.77
N GLY A 194 7.43 -8.28 -5.45
CA GLY A 194 7.40 -9.61 -4.83
C GLY A 194 6.01 -10.22 -4.64
N LEU A 195 4.92 -9.52 -5.00
CA LEU A 195 3.53 -10.04 -4.95
C LEU A 195 2.96 -10.38 -6.34
N GLY A 196 3.83 -10.56 -7.34
CA GLY A 196 3.44 -10.97 -8.68
C GLY A 196 2.61 -9.93 -9.43
N ALA A 197 1.66 -10.40 -10.24
CA ALA A 197 0.84 -9.56 -11.09
C ALA A 197 -0.41 -9.01 -10.39
N VAL A 198 -0.68 -9.39 -9.13
CA VAL A 198 -1.86 -8.91 -8.39
C VAL A 198 -1.78 -7.40 -8.23
N PRO A 199 -2.76 -6.65 -8.77
CA PRO A 199 -2.80 -5.20 -8.63
C PRO A 199 -3.34 -4.78 -7.26
N PHE A 200 -2.66 -3.84 -6.62
CA PHE A 200 -3.06 -3.26 -5.34
C PHE A 200 -3.38 -1.77 -5.51
N VAL A 201 -4.33 -1.29 -4.73
CA VAL A 201 -4.60 0.14 -4.59
C VAL A 201 -3.58 0.71 -3.63
N THR A 202 -2.72 1.61 -4.12
CA THR A 202 -1.73 2.32 -3.29
C THR A 202 -2.13 3.78 -3.16
N ILE A 203 -2.00 4.32 -1.95
CA ILE A 203 -2.24 5.73 -1.66
C ILE A 203 -0.92 6.36 -1.25
N THR A 204 -0.53 7.47 -1.89
CA THR A 204 0.72 8.19 -1.64
C THR A 204 0.42 9.61 -1.16
N ALA A 205 0.99 9.99 -0.02
CA ALA A 205 0.97 11.36 0.49
C ALA A 205 1.88 12.28 -0.36
N PRO A 206 1.70 13.61 -0.30
CA PRO A 206 2.40 14.56 -1.17
C PRO A 206 3.85 14.84 -0.71
N LEU A 207 4.53 13.86 -0.12
CA LEU A 207 5.90 13.99 0.37
C LEU A 207 6.77 12.90 -0.23
N THR A 208 8.08 13.16 -0.27
CA THR A 208 9.06 12.17 -0.72
C THR A 208 9.77 11.54 0.47
N SER A 209 10.00 10.23 0.38
CA SER A 209 10.84 9.48 1.30
C SER A 209 12.04 8.88 0.58
N PHE A 210 13.10 8.62 1.33
CA PHE A 210 14.34 8.04 0.82
C PHE A 210 14.96 7.10 1.86
N ARG A 211 15.86 6.23 1.40
CA ARG A 211 16.68 5.41 2.28
C ARG A 211 18.08 6.01 2.41
N PRO A 212 18.68 6.02 3.61
CA PRO A 212 20.09 6.35 3.76
C PRO A 212 20.97 5.29 3.07
N ALA A 213 22.27 5.56 2.97
CA ALA A 213 23.24 4.64 2.38
C ALA A 213 23.23 3.26 3.07
N ASP A 214 23.56 2.20 2.31
CA ASP A 214 23.50 0.81 2.78
C ASP A 214 24.33 0.57 4.05
N GLU A 215 25.48 1.23 4.21
CA GLU A 215 26.28 1.14 5.42
C GLU A 215 25.52 1.62 6.66
N LEU A 216 24.80 2.75 6.55
CA LEU A 216 23.99 3.29 7.64
C LEU A 216 22.77 2.41 7.92
N LEU A 217 22.14 1.84 6.89
CA LEU A 217 21.05 0.87 7.04
C LEU A 217 21.52 -0.36 7.81
N LEU A 218 22.67 -0.93 7.42
CA LEU A 218 23.25 -2.10 8.08
C LEU A 218 23.67 -1.78 9.51
N MET A 219 24.29 -0.62 9.76
CA MET A 219 24.62 -0.17 11.11
C MET A 219 23.36 -0.02 11.99
N ALA A 220 22.36 0.72 11.53
CA ALA A 220 21.13 0.98 12.28
C ALA A 220 20.36 -0.32 12.61
N THR A 221 20.27 -1.22 11.64
CA THR A 221 19.58 -2.52 11.82
C THR A 221 20.35 -3.46 12.74
N ARG A 222 21.69 -3.45 12.72
CA ARG A 222 22.52 -4.19 13.69
C ARG A 222 22.30 -3.71 15.13
N PHE A 223 22.29 -2.40 15.37
CA PHE A 223 22.03 -1.85 16.69
C PHE A 223 20.63 -2.20 17.21
N SER A 224 19.62 -2.18 16.34
CA SER A 224 18.25 -2.54 16.73
C SER A 224 18.00 -4.03 16.90
N GLY A 225 18.85 -4.89 16.32
CA GLY A 225 18.62 -6.33 16.20
C GLY A 225 17.54 -6.73 15.17
N VAL A 226 16.72 -5.79 14.69
CA VAL A 226 15.60 -6.03 13.79
C VAL A 226 16.03 -5.80 12.33
N PRO A 227 15.80 -6.74 11.39
CA PRO A 227 16.11 -6.56 9.97
C PRO A 227 15.03 -5.72 9.26
N ALA A 228 14.67 -4.56 9.82
CA ALA A 228 13.66 -3.67 9.24
C ALA A 228 14.06 -2.21 9.41
N PHE A 229 13.65 -1.37 8.46
CA PHE A 229 13.94 0.06 8.47
C PHE A 229 12.76 0.85 7.88
N VAL A 230 12.48 2.02 8.44
CA VAL A 230 11.48 2.96 7.90
C VAL A 230 12.24 4.00 7.10
N GLU A 231 11.84 4.23 5.84
CA GLU A 231 12.43 5.30 5.03
C GLU A 231 12.32 6.66 5.73
N LEU A 232 13.20 7.59 5.40
CA LEU A 232 13.24 8.93 5.98
C LEU A 232 12.52 9.90 5.06
N ILE A 233 11.70 10.79 5.62
CA ILE A 233 11.06 11.86 4.84
C ILE A 233 12.09 12.95 4.55
N SER A 234 12.17 13.39 3.30
CA SER A 234 13.02 14.54 2.94
C SER A 234 12.39 15.83 3.47
N PRO A 235 13.06 16.60 4.34
CA PRO A 235 12.52 17.86 4.88
C PRO A 235 12.16 18.88 3.78
N GLU A 236 12.94 18.90 2.70
CA GLU A 236 12.71 19.79 1.53
C GLU A 236 11.35 19.55 0.87
N SER A 237 10.80 18.34 1.01
CA SER A 237 9.48 18.00 0.48
C SER A 237 8.35 18.79 1.16
N ILE A 238 8.54 19.20 2.42
CA ILE A 238 7.50 19.88 3.19
C ILE A 238 7.35 21.34 2.70
N GLU A 239 8.46 21.96 2.33
CA GLU A 239 8.47 23.36 1.85
C GLU A 239 7.95 23.47 0.41
N ASN A 240 8.14 22.42 -0.39
CA ASN A 240 7.95 22.46 -1.84
C ASN A 240 6.95 21.42 -2.37
N PHE A 241 6.06 20.87 -1.54
CA PHE A 241 5.08 19.91 -2.06
C PHE A 241 4.11 20.60 -3.03
N ASP A 242 3.79 19.88 -4.11
CA ASP A 242 2.84 20.35 -5.13
C ASP A 242 1.42 20.31 -4.56
N ASP A 243 0.77 21.47 -4.54
CA ASP A 243 -0.63 21.60 -4.17
C ASP A 243 -1.45 21.83 -5.45
N PRO A 244 -2.28 20.86 -5.88
CA PRO A 244 -2.99 20.95 -7.15
C PRO A 244 -3.85 22.20 -7.29
N LEU A 245 -4.47 22.66 -6.20
CA LEU A 245 -5.30 23.85 -6.21
C LEU A 245 -4.43 25.11 -6.34
N ARG A 246 -3.33 25.19 -5.59
CA ARG A 246 -2.36 26.28 -5.74
C ARG A 246 -1.85 26.37 -7.17
N THR A 247 -1.46 25.24 -7.76
CA THR A 247 -0.94 25.16 -9.12
C THR A 247 -1.99 25.60 -10.14
N GLN A 248 -3.24 25.16 -10.02
CA GLN A 248 -4.34 25.60 -10.90
C GLN A 248 -4.63 27.10 -10.79
N LEU A 249 -4.63 27.66 -9.58
CA LEU A 249 -4.85 29.10 -9.37
C LEU A 249 -3.69 29.93 -9.94
N GLN A 250 -2.45 29.49 -9.75
CA GLN A 250 -1.27 30.15 -10.31
C GLN A 250 -1.28 30.14 -11.84
N GLN A 251 -1.68 29.03 -12.47
CA GLN A 251 -1.81 28.93 -13.94
C GLN A 251 -2.93 29.82 -14.48
N THR A 252 -4.01 30.03 -13.73
CA THR A 252 -5.13 30.87 -14.16
C THR A 252 -4.82 32.36 -14.05
N LEU A 253 -3.94 32.75 -13.12
CA LEU A 253 -3.51 34.13 -12.91
C LEU A 253 -2.26 34.52 -13.72
N ALA A 254 -1.64 33.57 -14.42
CA ALA A 254 -0.49 33.78 -15.30
C ALA A 254 -0.94 34.19 -16.71
#